data_AF-A0AAV0X6P0-F1
#
_entry.id   AF-A0AAV0X6P0-F1
#
_cell.length_a   1.000
_cell.length_b   1.000
_cell.length_c   1.000
_cell.angle_alpha   90.00
_cell.angle_beta   90.00
_cell.angle_gamma   90.00
#
_symmetry.space_group_name_H-M   'P 1'
#
loop_
_entity.id
_entity.type
_entity.pdbx_description
1 polymer ?
#
loop_
_entity_poly.entity_id
_entity_poly.type
_entity_poly.pdbx_seq_one_letter_code
_entity_poly.pdbx_strand_id
1 'polypeptide(L)'
;MQYIDLMMSLLTDTGIGLRTIRSTVKEYKETGVLSSPNKKKIRSTVIEKIDDFNKNTIRQKIHGFWFRQEIPTLMKVLAVINEDSELPNLSRSGLYRLLADLNFEFTKRNRNSALTERNDLTFYPRYKTL
;
A
#
# COMPACT_ATOMS: atom_id res chain seq x y z
N MET A 1 -22.86 0.40 41.30
CA MET A 1 -23.01 0.22 39.84
C MET A 1 -24.50 0.28 39.51
N GLN A 2 -25.10 1.47 39.54
CA GLN A 2 -26.47 1.65 39.08
C GLN A 2 -26.47 1.57 37.53
N TYR A 3 -27.54 1.06 36.92
CA TYR A 3 -27.77 0.94 35.46
C TYR A 3 -27.18 -0.28 34.72
N ILE A 4 -26.90 -1.39 35.41
CA ILE A 4 -26.48 -2.64 34.73
C ILE A 4 -27.56 -3.15 33.78
N ASP A 5 -28.83 -3.10 34.18
CA ASP A 5 -29.95 -3.61 33.38
C ASP A 5 -30.14 -2.83 32.08
N LEU A 6 -29.97 -1.50 32.11
CA LEU A 6 -30.00 -0.65 30.92
C LEU A 6 -28.83 -0.94 29.96
N MET A 7 -27.65 -1.26 30.50
CA MET A 7 -26.52 -1.66 29.65
C MET A 7 -26.73 -3.04 29.03
N MET A 8 -27.43 -3.95 29.73
CA MET A 8 -27.80 -5.26 29.18
C MET A 8 -28.87 -5.14 28.10
N SER A 9 -29.88 -4.29 28.28
CA SER A 9 -30.89 -4.04 27.23
C SER A 9 -30.28 -3.41 25.99
N LEU A 10 -29.33 -2.48 26.14
CA LEU A 10 -28.59 -1.90 25.02
C LEU A 10 -27.72 -2.94 24.30
N LEU A 11 -27.08 -3.86 25.04
CA LEU A 11 -26.34 -4.98 24.45
C LEU A 11 -27.26 -5.85 23.58
N THR A 12 -28.45 -6.21 24.08
CA THR A 12 -29.39 -7.05 23.34
C THR A 12 -29.96 -6.36 22.10
N ASP A 13 -30.21 -5.05 22.18
CA ASP A 13 -30.82 -4.27 21.10
C ASP A 13 -29.81 -3.88 20.00
N THR A 14 -28.59 -3.49 20.40
CA THR A 14 -27.56 -2.99 19.46
C THR A 14 -26.51 -4.03 19.05
N GLY A 15 -26.44 -5.16 19.76
CA GLY A 15 -25.38 -6.17 19.60
C GLY A 15 -23.99 -5.70 20.05
N ILE A 16 -23.87 -4.52 20.68
CA ILE A 16 -22.60 -3.95 21.12
C ILE A 16 -22.20 -4.56 22.47
N GLY A 17 -20.98 -5.12 22.55
CA GLY A 17 -20.47 -5.74 23.76
C GLY A 17 -20.52 -4.84 25.01
N LEU A 18 -20.88 -5.42 26.15
CA LEU A 18 -21.04 -4.71 27.43
C LEU A 18 -19.80 -3.90 27.85
N ARG A 19 -18.60 -4.40 27.53
CA ARG A 19 -17.34 -3.70 27.80
C ARG A 19 -17.22 -2.40 27.01
N THR A 20 -17.64 -2.40 25.76
CA THR A 20 -17.65 -1.22 24.90
C THR A 20 -18.64 -0.20 25.43
N ILE A 21 -19.88 -0.61 25.73
CA ILE A 21 -20.91 0.26 26.31
C ILE A 21 -20.40 0.93 27.60
N ARG A 22 -19.82 0.14 28.52
CA ARG A 22 -19.23 0.66 29.77
C ARG A 22 -18.10 1.64 29.50
N SER A 23 -17.19 1.31 28.59
CA SER A 23 -16.05 2.17 28.25
C SER A 23 -16.52 3.50 27.66
N THR A 24 -17.48 3.47 26.73
CA THR A 24 -18.05 4.65 26.07
C THR A 24 -18.79 5.54 27.07
N VAL A 25 -19.62 4.97 27.95
CA VAL A 25 -20.32 5.74 28.99
C VAL A 25 -19.33 6.36 29.97
N LYS A 26 -18.27 5.63 30.34
CA LYS A 26 -17.22 6.14 31.23
C LYS A 26 -16.46 7.29 30.57
N GLU A 27 -16.01 7.12 29.33
CA GLU A 27 -15.31 8.13 28.55
C GLU A 27 -16.14 9.42 28.47
N TYR A 28 -17.41 9.31 28.08
CA TYR A 28 -18.31 10.47 28.00
C TYR A 28 -18.49 11.20 29.33
N LYS A 29 -18.59 10.46 30.45
CA LYS A 29 -18.72 11.06 31.78
C LYS A 29 -17.48 11.82 32.22
N GLU A 30 -16.29 11.37 31.82
CA GLU A 30 -15.01 11.96 32.22
C GLU A 30 -14.63 13.16 31.34
N THR A 31 -14.85 13.08 30.03
CA THR A 31 -14.37 14.09 29.06
C THR A 31 -15.48 14.98 28.50
N GLY A 32 -16.75 14.59 28.62
CA GLY A 32 -17.89 15.24 27.97
C GLY A 32 -17.97 15.05 26.45
N VAL A 33 -17.01 14.34 25.85
CA VAL A 33 -16.92 14.12 24.40
C VAL A 33 -16.48 12.69 24.12
N LEU A 34 -17.17 12.02 23.20
CA LEU A 34 -16.74 10.70 22.71
C LEU A 34 -15.67 10.86 21.64
N SER A 35 -14.49 10.28 21.88
CA SER A 35 -13.46 10.18 20.86
C SER A 35 -13.77 9.03 19.91
N SER A 36 -13.45 9.23 18.63
CA SER A 36 -13.49 8.13 17.69
C SER A 36 -12.39 7.12 18.01
N PRO A 37 -12.65 5.80 17.87
CA PRO A 37 -11.61 4.79 17.95
C PRO A 37 -10.42 5.15 17.05
N ASN A 38 -9.20 4.82 17.48
CA ASN A 38 -8.01 5.17 16.73
C ASN A 38 -8.06 4.60 15.29
N LYS A 39 -8.22 5.49 14.31
CA LYS A 39 -8.27 5.14 12.88
C LYS A 39 -6.87 5.06 12.25
N LYS A 40 -5.82 5.46 12.97
CA LYS A 40 -4.45 5.48 12.43
C LYS A 40 -3.86 4.07 12.46
N LYS A 41 -3.27 3.67 11.33
CA LYS A 41 -2.54 2.40 11.23
C LYS A 41 -1.29 2.46 12.10
N ILE A 42 -1.05 1.40 12.90
CA ILE A 42 0.11 1.32 13.81
C ILE A 42 1.41 1.06 13.03
N ARG A 43 1.35 0.37 11.89
CA ARG A 43 2.51 0.03 11.06
C ARG A 43 2.43 0.73 9.71
N SER A 44 3.48 1.47 9.37
CA SER A 44 3.62 2.07 8.05
C SER A 44 3.84 1.02 6.97
N THR A 45 3.24 1.24 5.80
CA THR A 45 3.38 0.33 4.67
C THR A 45 4.76 0.48 4.01
N VAL A 46 5.19 -0.52 3.22
CA VAL A 46 6.46 -0.44 2.46
C VAL A 46 6.46 0.79 1.54
N ILE A 47 5.30 1.16 1.00
CA ILE A 47 5.10 2.32 0.14
C ILE A 47 5.40 3.63 0.89
N GLU A 48 4.89 3.76 2.12
CA GLU A 48 5.11 4.94 2.97
C GLU A 48 6.57 5.10 3.43
N LYS A 49 7.36 4.02 3.41
CA LYS A 49 8.78 4.05 3.80
C LYS A 49 9.71 4.46 2.67
N ILE A 50 9.25 4.36 1.42
CA ILE A 50 10.07 4.69 0.25
C ILE A 50 9.71 6.11 -0.18
N ASP A 51 10.72 6.98 -0.16
CA ASP A 51 10.59 8.35 -0.62
C ASP A 51 10.31 8.41 -2.14
N ASP A 52 9.69 9.51 -2.58
CA ASP A 52 9.32 9.70 -3.97
C ASP A 52 10.54 9.77 -4.91
N PHE A 53 11.69 10.23 -4.42
CA PHE A 53 12.95 10.15 -5.18
C PHE A 53 13.32 8.70 -5.51
N ASN A 54 13.30 7.82 -4.50
CA ASN A 54 13.62 6.40 -4.68
C ASN A 54 12.61 5.70 -5.59
N LYS A 55 11.32 6.06 -5.50
CA LYS A 55 10.29 5.58 -6.44
C LYS A 55 10.63 5.95 -7.89
N ASN A 56 11.08 7.18 -8.11
CA ASN A 56 11.49 7.65 -9.44
C ASN A 56 12.73 6.92 -9.95
N THR A 57 13.73 6.68 -9.10
CA THR A 57 14.91 5.88 -9.45
C THR A 57 14.54 4.46 -9.84
N ILE A 58 13.63 3.81 -9.10
CA ILE A 58 13.11 2.47 -9.44
C ILE A 58 12.41 2.48 -10.80
N ARG A 59 11.57 3.49 -11.08
CA ARG A 59 10.93 3.67 -12.40
C ARG A 59 11.97 3.79 -13.51
N GLN A 60 13.03 4.59 -13.31
CA GLN A 60 14.11 4.74 -14.30
C GLN A 60 14.84 3.42 -14.54
N LYS A 61 15.13 2.62 -13.51
CA LYS A 61 15.76 1.31 -13.67
C LYS A 61 14.90 0.37 -14.51
N ILE A 62 13.57 0.35 -14.29
CA ILE A 62 12.61 -0.44 -15.08
C ILE A 62 12.61 -0.01 -16.55
N HIS A 63 12.54 1.30 -16.81
CA HIS A 63 12.64 1.84 -18.17
C HIS A 63 13.99 1.54 -18.84
N GLY A 64 15.07 1.47 -18.06
CA GLY A 64 16.38 1.05 -18.52
C GLY A 64 16.39 -0.37 -19.10
N PHE A 65 15.63 -1.32 -18.56
CA PHE A 65 15.48 -2.65 -19.14
C PHE A 65 14.84 -2.59 -20.53
N TRP A 66 13.78 -1.78 -20.68
CA TRP A 66 13.12 -1.59 -21.97
C TRP A 66 14.02 -0.93 -23.02
N PHE A 67 14.91 -0.01 -22.60
CA PHE A 67 15.92 0.58 -23.49
C PHE A 67 16.94 -0.46 -23.97
N ARG A 68 17.36 -1.38 -23.10
CA ARG A 68 18.23 -2.51 -23.44
C ARG A 68 17.53 -3.67 -24.17
N GLN A 69 16.24 -3.53 -24.49
CA GLN A 69 15.40 -4.58 -25.08
C GLN A 69 15.30 -5.86 -24.23
N GLU A 70 15.56 -5.75 -22.93
CA GLU A 70 15.40 -6.83 -21.97
C GLU A 70 14.00 -6.80 -21.36
N ILE A 71 13.38 -7.97 -21.14
CA ILE A 71 12.08 -8.02 -20.47
C ILE A 71 12.29 -7.77 -18.96
N PRO A 72 11.74 -6.68 -18.39
CA PRO A 72 11.79 -6.45 -16.95
C PRO A 72 10.84 -7.44 -16.27
N THR A 73 11.42 -8.42 -15.57
CA THR A 73 10.68 -9.33 -14.70
C THR A 73 10.87 -8.90 -13.25
N LEU A 74 9.92 -9.27 -12.38
CA LEU A 74 9.97 -8.93 -10.95
C LEU A 74 11.31 -9.33 -10.29
N MET A 75 11.87 -10.49 -10.67
CA MET A 75 13.14 -10.97 -10.11
C MET A 75 14.35 -10.17 -10.59
N LYS A 76 14.39 -9.81 -11.88
CA LYS A 76 15.48 -8.99 -12.43
C LYS A 76 15.48 -7.59 -11.82
N VAL A 77 14.30 -6.99 -11.71
CA VAL A 77 14.14 -5.66 -11.10
C VAL A 77 14.52 -5.72 -9.62
N LEU A 78 14.09 -6.76 -8.89
CA LEU A 78 14.45 -6.93 -7.48
C LEU A 78 15.97 -7.06 -7.28
N ALA A 79 16.65 -7.84 -8.13
CA ALA A 79 18.10 -8.00 -8.07
C ALA A 79 18.81 -6.66 -8.28
N VAL A 80 18.46 -5.92 -9.34
CA VAL A 80 19.08 -4.62 -9.64
C VAL A 80 18.81 -3.58 -8.55
N ILE A 81 17.64 -3.61 -7.90
CA ILE A 81 17.34 -2.69 -6.79
C ILE A 81 18.16 -3.03 -5.55
N ASN A 82 18.26 -4.31 -5.19
CA ASN A 82 18.98 -4.73 -3.98
C ASN A 82 20.51 -4.70 -4.15
N GLU A 83 21.02 -4.72 -5.38
CA GLU A 83 22.43 -4.48 -5.70
C GLU A 83 22.83 -3.00 -5.57
N ASP A 84 21.87 -2.09 -5.72
CA ASP A 84 22.10 -0.65 -5.66
C ASP A 84 22.15 -0.16 -4.21
N SER A 85 23.32 0.29 -3.76
CA SER A 85 23.52 0.77 -2.39
C SER A 85 22.75 2.06 -2.06
N GLU A 86 22.31 2.80 -3.08
CA GLU A 86 21.52 4.03 -2.89
C GLU A 86 20.04 3.74 -2.64
N LEU A 87 19.58 2.52 -2.95
CA LEU A 87 18.18 2.13 -2.79
C LEU A 87 17.97 1.27 -1.54
N PRO A 88 16.81 1.40 -0.87
CA PRO A 88 16.48 0.53 0.24
C PRO A 88 16.27 -0.90 -0.25
N ASN A 89 16.79 -1.87 0.50
CA ASN A 89 16.54 -3.28 0.24
C ASN A 89 15.05 -3.61 0.33
N LEU A 90 14.54 -4.30 -0.69
CA LEU A 90 13.15 -4.69 -0.76
C LEU A 90 12.97 -6.20 -0.78
N SER A 91 11.85 -6.64 -0.20
CA SER A 91 11.37 -8.00 -0.38
C SER A 91 10.57 -8.10 -1.69
N ARG A 92 10.44 -9.31 -2.23
CA ARG A 92 9.63 -9.58 -3.43
C ARG A 92 8.20 -9.04 -3.30
N SER A 93 7.57 -9.24 -2.14
CA SER A 93 6.20 -8.77 -1.88
C SER A 93 6.12 -7.25 -1.68
N GLY A 94 7.16 -6.65 -1.10
CA GLY A 94 7.30 -5.19 -0.99
C GLY A 94 7.40 -4.52 -2.35
N LEU A 95 8.27 -5.03 -3.22
CA LEU A 95 8.42 -4.55 -4.59
C LEU A 95 7.11 -4.71 -5.38
N TYR A 96 6.42 -5.85 -5.27
CA TYR A 96 5.13 -6.05 -5.94
C TYR A 96 4.09 -4.98 -5.55
N ARG A 97 3.98 -4.66 -4.25
CA ARG A 97 3.07 -3.60 -3.77
C ARG A 97 3.49 -2.22 -4.24
N LEU A 98 4.79 -1.94 -4.25
CA LEU A 98 5.34 -0.67 -4.75
C LEU A 98 5.03 -0.50 -6.24
N LEU A 99 5.19 -1.55 -7.04
CA LEU A 99 4.92 -1.51 -8.47
C LEU A 99 3.44 -1.24 -8.75
N ALA A 100 2.54 -1.82 -7.95
CA ALA A 100 1.11 -1.53 -8.05
C ALA A 100 0.80 -0.05 -7.72
N ASP A 101 1.46 0.53 -6.71
CA ASP A 101 1.35 1.95 -6.35
C ASP A 101 1.89 2.88 -7.46
N LEU A 102 2.95 2.45 -8.15
CA LEU A 102 3.53 3.13 -9.30
C LEU A 102 2.78 2.88 -10.62
N ASN A 103 1.59 2.28 -10.58
CA ASN A 103 0.77 1.93 -11.75
C ASN A 103 1.46 0.99 -12.77
N PHE A 104 2.37 0.13 -12.31
CA PHE A 104 2.91 -0.94 -13.16
C PHE A 104 2.01 -2.17 -13.15
N GLU A 105 1.75 -2.70 -14.34
CA GLU A 105 1.02 -3.93 -14.55
C GLU A 105 1.92 -5.04 -15.08
N PHE A 106 1.63 -6.28 -14.66
CA PHE A 106 2.27 -7.47 -15.19
C PHE A 106 1.48 -7.98 -16.39
N THR A 107 1.95 -7.65 -17.60
CA THR A 107 1.35 -8.16 -18.83
C THR A 107 1.91 -9.55 -19.13
N LYS A 108 1.03 -10.54 -19.30
CA LYS A 108 1.45 -11.91 -19.67
C LYS A 108 1.98 -11.92 -21.11
N ARG A 109 3.23 -12.33 -21.30
CA ARG A 109 3.84 -12.56 -22.62
C ARG A 109 4.37 -14.00 -22.69
N ASN A 110 3.48 -14.93 -23.04
CA ASN A 110 3.80 -16.36 -23.08
C ASN A 110 4.48 -16.85 -21.78
N ARG A 111 5.76 -17.27 -21.83
CA ARG A 111 6.52 -17.77 -20.67
C ARG A 111 7.01 -16.68 -19.71
N ASN A 112 6.99 -15.40 -20.11
CA ASN A 112 7.53 -14.28 -19.33
C ASN A 112 6.44 -13.23 -19.09
N SER A 113 6.21 -12.85 -17.84
CA SER A 113 5.39 -11.66 -17.55
C SER A 113 6.27 -10.42 -17.57
N ALA A 114 5.89 -9.42 -18.38
CA ALA A 114 6.63 -8.18 -18.54
C ALA A 114 5.99 -7.07 -17.69
N LEU A 115 6.82 -6.23 -17.07
CA LEU A 115 6.40 -5.05 -16.33
C LEU A 115 6.18 -3.86 -17.27
N THR A 116 4.91 -3.52 -17.50
CA THR A 116 4.50 -2.38 -18.34
C THR A 116 3.81 -1.33 -17.47
N GLU A 117 4.23 -0.07 -17.58
CA GLU A 117 3.57 1.04 -16.89
C GLU A 117 2.21 1.32 -17.55
N ARG A 118 1.13 1.44 -16.76
CA ARG A 118 -0.16 1.90 -17.26
C ARG A 118 -0.07 3.39 -17.57
N ASN A 119 -0.03 3.69 -18.86
CA ASN A 119 -0.04 5.07 -19.36
C ASN A 119 -1.47 5.60 -19.43
N ASP A 120 -2.10 5.82 -18.28
CA ASP A 120 -3.38 6.54 -18.26
C ASP A 120 -3.14 8.05 -18.53
N LEU A 121 -1.89 8.53 -18.54
CA LEU A 121 -1.51 9.95 -18.69
C LEU A 121 -0.29 10.28 -19.59
N THR A 122 0.43 9.30 -20.16
CA THR A 122 1.62 9.61 -20.99
C THR A 122 1.64 8.81 -22.29
N PHE A 123 0.98 9.36 -23.31
CA PHE A 123 1.25 9.01 -24.70
C PHE A 123 2.68 9.48 -25.05
N TYR A 124 3.68 8.61 -24.89
CA TYR A 124 4.96 8.78 -25.56
C TYR A 124 4.86 8.11 -26.94
N PRO A 125 4.87 8.86 -28.06
CA PRO A 125 4.76 8.29 -29.38
C PRO A 125 6.06 7.53 -29.69
N ARG A 126 6.01 6.22 -29.53
CA ARG A 126 7.01 5.32 -30.09
C ARG A 126 6.66 5.07 -31.58
N TYR A 127 7.40 5.77 -32.43
CA TYR A 127 7.79 5.49 -33.83
C TYR A 127 6.84 5.85 -34.99
N LYS A 128 7.31 6.74 -35.86
CA LYS A 128 7.31 6.51 -37.31
C LYS A 128 8.69 6.87 -37.85
N THR A 129 9.59 5.89 -37.82
CA THR A 129 10.79 5.89 -38.66
C THR A 129 10.37 5.32 -40.02
N LEU A 130 10.54 6.10 -41.08
CA LEU A 130 10.69 5.65 -42.47
C LEU A 130 12.11 6.02 -42.91
#